data_AF-A0A3R9Y5S2-F1
#
_entry.id   AF-A0A3R9Y5S2-F1
#
_cell.length_a   1.000
_cell.length_b   1.000
_cell.length_c   1.000
_cell.angle_alpha   90.00
_cell.angle_beta   90.00
_cell.angle_gamma   90.00
#
_symmetry.space_group_name_H-M   'P 1'
#
loop_
_entity.id
_entity.type
_entity.pdbx_description
1 polymer ?
#
loop_
_entity_poly.entity_id
_entity_poly.type
_entity_poly.pdbx_seq_one_letter_code
_entity_poly.pdbx_strand_id
1 'polypeptide(L)'
;MRRTVALCALLVAVLSQAGCSVLEPDYPSGDPARLTQRLTDRAQWAYDAMDLPPHKAVNPSHVTPGYNCNAGGFTIDEMAPDVVTYGLRWTVEDVPADVARATEARLRRQFTAADWSLTHDGNRRVGDHVEFGFRFEDPATGDMFDLRWNNSTTSLFLSGYTPCARIPRSEADTPSPRTWTPRAS
;
A
#
# COMPACT_ATOMS: atom_id res chain seq x y z
N MET A 1 -5.49 62.20 19.43
CA MET A 1 -5.24 60.78 19.79
C MET A 1 -6.58 60.04 19.82
N ARG A 2 -6.81 59.10 18.89
CA ARG A 2 -7.92 58.09 18.82
C ARG A 2 -8.24 57.76 17.35
N ARG A 3 -7.28 57.21 16.60
CA ARG A 3 -7.54 56.60 15.27
C ARG A 3 -6.77 55.30 15.04
N THR A 4 -5.82 54.97 15.90
CA THR A 4 -4.96 53.78 15.76
C THR A 4 -5.54 52.51 16.38
N VAL A 5 -6.56 52.60 17.24
CA VAL A 5 -7.11 51.43 17.94
C VAL A 5 -8.11 50.64 17.08
N ALA A 6 -8.76 51.27 16.11
CA ALA A 6 -9.78 50.62 15.28
C ALA A 6 -9.21 49.70 14.19
N LEU A 7 -7.99 49.95 13.71
CA LEU A 7 -7.37 49.13 12.65
C LEU A 7 -6.89 47.76 13.16
N CYS A 8 -6.45 47.67 14.42
CA CYS A 8 -5.96 46.41 14.97
C CYS A 8 -7.10 45.41 15.24
N ALA A 9 -8.31 45.87 15.57
CA ALA A 9 -9.45 44.99 15.81
C ALA A 9 -9.99 44.32 14.53
N LEU A 10 -9.90 45.02 13.39
CA LEU A 10 -10.34 44.48 12.09
C LEU A 10 -9.35 43.46 11.50
N LEU A 11 -8.05 43.58 11.79
CA LEU A 11 -7.04 42.61 11.32
C LEU A 11 -7.11 41.28 12.09
N VAL A 12 -7.55 41.26 13.35
CA VAL A 12 -7.72 40.02 14.13
C VAL A 12 -9.01 39.27 13.73
N ALA A 13 -10.05 39.98 13.27
CA ALA A 13 -11.31 39.36 12.86
C ALA A 13 -11.27 38.72 11.46
N VAL A 14 -10.38 39.16 10.56
CA VAL A 14 -10.24 38.56 9.22
C VAL A 14 -9.38 37.30 9.23
N LEU A 15 -8.44 37.18 10.18
CA LEU A 15 -7.60 35.98 10.34
C LEU A 15 -8.32 34.82 11.05
N SER A 16 -9.53 35.02 11.57
CA SER A 16 -10.33 33.99 12.24
C SER A 16 -11.41 33.36 11.34
N GLN A 17 -11.61 33.85 10.12
CA GLN A 17 -12.55 33.26 9.15
C GLN A 17 -11.88 32.45 8.04
N ALA A 18 -10.56 32.59 7.86
CA ALA A 18 -9.78 31.60 7.15
C ALA A 18 -9.52 30.44 8.11
N GLY A 19 -10.58 29.66 8.40
CA GLY A 19 -10.45 28.39 9.07
C GLY A 19 -9.41 27.56 8.32
N CYS A 20 -8.24 27.41 8.92
CA CYS A 20 -7.21 26.51 8.45
C CYS A 20 -7.75 25.08 8.53
N SER A 21 -8.47 24.63 7.51
CA SER A 21 -8.80 23.22 7.27
C SER A 21 -7.59 22.46 6.71
N VAL A 22 -6.36 22.87 7.05
CA VAL A 22 -5.09 22.34 6.51
C VAL A 22 -4.70 21.00 7.17
N LEU A 23 -5.56 20.43 8.01
CA LEU A 23 -5.21 19.28 8.86
C LEU A 23 -5.80 17.94 8.40
N GLU A 24 -6.76 17.92 7.48
CA GLU A 24 -7.28 16.65 6.93
C GLU A 24 -6.75 16.43 5.51
N PRO A 25 -6.02 15.33 5.25
CA PRO A 25 -5.69 14.93 3.89
C PRO A 25 -6.98 14.72 3.10
N ASP A 26 -7.06 15.34 1.91
CA ASP A 26 -8.15 15.08 0.99
C ASP A 26 -7.93 13.71 0.33
N TYR A 27 -8.48 12.66 0.95
CA TYR A 27 -8.40 11.31 0.39
C TYR A 27 -9.35 11.18 -0.79
N PRO A 28 -8.87 10.66 -1.94
CA PRO A 28 -9.74 10.43 -3.09
C PRO A 28 -10.83 9.42 -2.74
N SER A 29 -12.02 9.64 -3.27
CA SER A 29 -13.09 8.64 -3.19
C SER A 29 -12.68 7.37 -3.95
N GLY A 30 -12.88 6.22 -3.34
CA GLY A 30 -12.58 4.90 -3.88
C GLY A 30 -13.83 4.04 -3.99
N ASP A 31 -13.92 3.26 -5.06
CA ASP A 31 -14.89 2.17 -5.20
C ASP A 31 -14.23 0.86 -4.70
N PRO A 32 -14.70 0.27 -3.58
CA PRO A 32 -14.17 -0.98 -3.02
C PRO A 32 -13.98 -2.10 -4.04
N ALA A 33 -14.95 -2.28 -4.95
CA ALA A 33 -14.93 -3.35 -5.93
C ALA A 33 -13.83 -3.10 -6.98
N ARG A 34 -13.66 -1.86 -7.43
CA ARG A 34 -12.60 -1.48 -8.37
C ARG A 34 -11.21 -1.57 -7.74
N LEU A 35 -11.04 -1.09 -6.51
CA LEU A 35 -9.78 -1.15 -5.78
C LEU A 35 -9.34 -2.60 -5.58
N THR A 36 -10.27 -3.44 -5.14
CA THR A 36 -10.05 -4.87 -4.96
C THR A 36 -9.68 -5.56 -6.28
N GLN A 37 -10.46 -5.32 -7.34
CA GLN A 37 -10.24 -5.94 -8.66
C GLN A 37 -8.87 -5.53 -9.23
N ARG A 38 -8.55 -4.24 -9.20
CA ARG A 38 -7.27 -3.71 -9.66
C ARG A 38 -6.10 -4.36 -8.91
N LEU A 39 -6.21 -4.48 -7.58
CA LEU A 39 -5.16 -5.10 -6.78
C LEU A 39 -4.99 -6.59 -7.14
N THR A 40 -6.07 -7.34 -7.35
CA THR A 40 -5.99 -8.74 -7.76
C THR A 40 -5.41 -8.92 -9.16
N ASP A 41 -5.72 -8.01 -10.09
CA ASP A 41 -5.18 -8.06 -11.46
C ASP A 41 -3.68 -7.76 -11.48
N ARG A 42 -3.24 -6.76 -10.70
CA ARG A 42 -1.81 -6.45 -10.54
C ARG A 42 -1.06 -7.55 -9.80
N ALA A 43 -1.69 -8.18 -8.80
CA ALA A 43 -1.11 -9.31 -8.10
C ALA A 43 -0.93 -10.52 -9.02
N GLN A 44 -1.90 -10.80 -9.90
CA GLN A 44 -1.76 -11.84 -10.93
C GLN A 44 -0.64 -11.50 -11.91
N TRP A 45 -0.61 -10.28 -12.43
CA TRP A 45 0.44 -9.82 -13.34
C TRP A 45 1.85 -9.94 -12.74
N ALA A 46 2.01 -9.60 -11.45
CA ALA A 46 3.26 -9.79 -10.73
C ALA A 46 3.56 -11.28 -10.52
N TYR A 47 2.58 -12.08 -10.11
CA TYR A 47 2.74 -13.54 -9.94
C TYR A 47 3.21 -14.21 -11.24
N ASP A 48 2.59 -13.89 -12.38
CA ASP A 48 2.96 -14.44 -13.68
C ASP A 48 4.42 -14.11 -14.02
N ALA A 49 4.86 -12.87 -13.73
CA ALA A 49 6.24 -12.44 -13.95
C ALA A 49 7.26 -13.09 -12.99
N MET A 50 6.82 -13.64 -11.85
CA MET A 50 7.70 -14.38 -10.97
C MET A 50 8.19 -15.69 -11.59
N ASP A 51 7.38 -16.32 -12.46
CA ASP A 51 7.69 -17.60 -13.12
C ASP A 51 8.28 -18.61 -12.12
N LEU A 52 7.53 -18.84 -11.03
CA LEU A 52 7.97 -19.72 -9.96
C LEU A 52 7.81 -21.19 -10.39
N PRO A 53 8.78 -22.05 -10.09
CA PRO A 53 8.61 -23.49 -10.26
C PRO A 53 7.34 -23.98 -9.52
N PRO A 54 6.72 -25.07 -9.99
CA PRO A 54 5.58 -25.66 -9.28
C PRO A 54 5.91 -25.89 -7.80
N HIS A 55 5.15 -25.27 -6.91
CA HIS A 55 5.32 -25.32 -5.46
C HIS A 55 4.06 -25.87 -4.80
N LYS A 56 4.24 -26.63 -3.72
CA LYS A 56 3.16 -27.41 -3.09
C LYS A 56 2.18 -26.56 -2.28
N ALA A 57 2.58 -25.38 -1.82
CA ALA A 57 1.75 -24.50 -1.01
C ALA A 57 1.52 -23.16 -1.72
N VAL A 58 0.40 -23.06 -2.44
CA VAL A 58 -0.17 -21.78 -2.89
C VAL A 58 -1.35 -21.50 -1.96
N ASN A 59 -1.11 -20.78 -0.86
CA ASN A 59 -2.21 -20.41 0.01
C ASN A 59 -3.01 -19.27 -0.65
N PRO A 60 -4.35 -19.37 -0.71
CA PRO A 60 -5.17 -18.23 -1.09
C PRO A 60 -4.85 -17.04 -0.21
N SER A 61 -4.73 -15.87 -0.82
CA SER A 61 -4.64 -14.61 -0.09
C SER A 61 -6.03 -13.97 0.01
N HIS A 62 -6.16 -13.01 0.90
CA HIS A 62 -7.35 -12.17 0.99
C HIS A 62 -6.96 -10.73 0.69
N VAL A 63 -7.80 -10.08 -0.11
CA VAL A 63 -7.78 -8.61 -0.22
C VAL A 63 -8.64 -8.08 0.91
N THR A 64 -8.00 -7.38 1.85
CA THR A 64 -8.65 -6.82 3.04
C THR A 64 -8.35 -5.34 3.14
N PRO A 65 -9.34 -4.51 3.55
CA PRO A 65 -9.02 -3.15 3.94
C PRO A 65 -8.16 -3.17 5.21
N GLY A 66 -7.00 -2.55 5.11
CA GLY A 66 -6.15 -2.18 6.23
C GLY A 66 -6.38 -0.70 6.56
N TYR A 67 -6.25 -0.37 7.84
CA TYR A 67 -6.57 0.96 8.34
C TYR A 67 -5.34 1.88 8.47
N ASN A 68 -4.22 1.56 7.80
CA ASN A 68 -2.94 2.26 7.97
C ASN A 68 -2.86 3.64 7.28
N CYS A 69 -4.00 4.31 7.13
CA CYS A 69 -4.14 5.61 6.50
C CYS A 69 -4.12 6.70 7.56
N ASN A 70 -2.96 7.34 7.72
CA ASN A 70 -2.76 8.37 8.74
C ASN A 70 -3.38 9.70 8.30
N ALA A 71 -4.33 10.22 9.08
CA ALA A 71 -4.75 11.60 8.96
C ALA A 71 -3.57 12.54 9.27
N GLY A 72 -3.16 13.37 8.31
CA GLY A 72 -2.44 14.61 8.60
C GLY A 72 -0.92 14.51 8.83
N GLY A 73 -0.21 13.56 8.24
CA GLY A 73 1.27 13.61 8.06
C GLY A 73 2.16 13.64 9.31
N PHE A 74 1.64 13.86 10.53
CA PHE A 74 2.43 14.11 11.73
C PHE A 74 1.84 13.59 13.06
N THR A 75 0.62 13.04 13.10
CA THR A 75 0.01 12.51 14.34
C THR A 75 -0.68 11.16 14.14
N ILE A 76 -0.48 10.25 15.10
CA ILE A 76 -0.86 8.82 15.08
C ILE A 76 -2.30 8.59 15.56
N ASP A 77 -3.00 9.61 16.05
CA ASP A 77 -4.07 9.34 17.02
C ASP A 77 -5.50 9.23 16.47
N GLU A 78 -5.76 9.51 15.19
CA GLU A 78 -7.11 9.30 14.65
C GLU A 78 -7.08 8.82 13.19
N MET A 79 -7.31 7.53 13.00
CA MET A 79 -7.51 6.92 11.70
C MET A 79 -8.93 7.25 11.24
N ALA A 80 -9.06 7.94 10.11
CA ALA A 80 -10.36 8.21 9.50
C ALA A 80 -11.02 6.87 9.15
N PRO A 81 -12.18 6.54 9.74
CA PRO A 81 -12.56 5.14 9.87
C PRO A 81 -13.19 4.60 8.57
N ASP A 82 -13.47 5.47 7.60
CA ASP A 82 -13.88 5.19 6.22
C ASP A 82 -12.75 5.39 5.19
N VAL A 83 -11.52 5.61 5.64
CA VAL A 83 -10.33 5.71 4.77
C VAL A 83 -9.51 4.44 4.93
N VAL A 84 -9.34 3.73 3.83
CA VAL A 84 -8.69 2.42 3.82
C VAL A 84 -7.62 2.32 2.74
N THR A 85 -6.65 1.46 2.98
CA THR A 85 -5.79 0.88 1.95
C THR A 85 -6.20 -0.58 1.79
N TYR A 86 -6.41 -1.06 0.58
CA TYR A 86 -6.60 -2.49 0.37
C TYR A 86 -5.24 -3.17 0.28
N GLY A 87 -5.03 -4.17 1.12
CA GLY A 87 -3.82 -4.97 1.16
C GLY A 87 -4.09 -6.39 0.70
N LEU A 88 -3.11 -6.98 0.03
CA LEU A 88 -3.04 -8.40 -0.29
C LEU A 88 -1.64 -8.87 0.08
N ARG A 89 -1.53 -10.02 0.76
CA ARG A 89 -0.24 -10.68 1.02
C ARG A 89 -0.31 -12.14 0.63
N TRP A 90 0.50 -12.51 -0.33
CA TRP A 90 0.65 -13.88 -0.77
C TRP A 90 2.02 -14.43 -0.37
N THR A 91 2.06 -15.71 -0.01
CA THR A 91 3.24 -16.36 0.55
C THR A 91 3.48 -17.68 -0.18
N VAL A 92 4.74 -17.93 -0.51
CA VAL A 92 5.26 -19.25 -0.92
C VAL A 92 6.33 -19.66 0.06
N GLU A 93 6.20 -20.89 0.56
CA GLU A 93 7.16 -21.50 1.47
C GLU A 93 8.21 -22.31 0.70
N ASP A 94 9.29 -22.65 1.39
CA ASP A 94 10.36 -23.51 0.86
C ASP A 94 11.00 -22.99 -0.45
N VAL A 95 11.14 -21.68 -0.60
CA VAL A 95 11.79 -21.05 -1.77
C VAL A 95 13.30 -20.96 -1.53
N PRO A 96 14.13 -21.68 -2.31
CA PRO A 96 15.58 -21.59 -2.19
C PRO A 96 16.11 -20.20 -2.54
N ALA A 97 17.23 -19.81 -1.94
CA ALA A 97 17.80 -18.47 -2.09
C ALA A 97 18.14 -18.09 -3.55
N ASP A 98 18.58 -19.05 -4.37
CA ASP A 98 18.85 -18.84 -5.79
C ASP A 98 17.55 -18.62 -6.60
N VAL A 99 16.48 -19.36 -6.29
CA VAL A 99 15.15 -19.16 -6.88
C VAL A 99 14.58 -17.79 -6.47
N ALA A 100 14.73 -17.40 -5.20
CA ALA A 100 14.30 -16.10 -4.69
C ALA A 100 15.01 -14.95 -5.42
N ARG A 101 16.35 -15.01 -5.56
CA ARG A 101 17.12 -14.00 -6.31
C ARG A 101 16.74 -13.93 -7.78
N ALA A 102 16.50 -15.08 -8.43
CA ALA A 102 16.06 -15.11 -9.82
C ALA A 102 14.67 -14.48 -9.98
N THR A 103 13.76 -14.75 -9.05
CA THR A 103 12.42 -14.17 -8.98
C THR A 103 12.48 -12.65 -8.78
N GLU A 104 13.32 -12.20 -7.84
CA GLU A 104 13.58 -10.78 -7.60
C GLU A 104 14.05 -10.09 -8.88
N ALA A 105 15.03 -10.66 -9.59
CA ALA A 105 15.56 -10.09 -10.82
C ALA A 105 14.51 -10.02 -11.94
N ARG A 106 13.65 -11.04 -12.08
CA ARG A 106 12.55 -11.03 -13.06
C ARG A 106 11.54 -9.93 -12.76
N LEU A 107 11.09 -9.84 -11.51
CA LEU A 107 10.13 -8.81 -11.12
C LEU A 107 10.68 -7.40 -11.21
N ARG A 108 11.94 -7.16 -10.81
CA ARG A 108 12.58 -5.85 -11.00
C ARG A 108 12.51 -5.41 -12.47
N ARG A 109 12.88 -6.31 -13.40
CA ARG A 109 12.77 -6.01 -14.84
C ARG A 109 11.35 -5.73 -15.27
N GLN A 110 10.38 -6.51 -14.80
CA GLN A 110 8.96 -6.34 -15.12
C GLN A 110 8.44 -4.98 -14.66
N PHE A 111 8.69 -4.60 -13.41
CA PHE A 111 8.27 -3.32 -12.85
C PHE A 111 8.97 -2.13 -13.53
N THR A 112 10.27 -2.23 -13.77
CA THR A 112 11.01 -1.19 -14.49
C THR A 112 10.51 -1.03 -15.93
N ALA A 113 10.21 -2.12 -16.64
CA ALA A 113 9.67 -2.06 -18.00
C ALA A 113 8.25 -1.48 -18.07
N ALA A 114 7.53 -1.47 -16.95
CA ALA A 114 6.21 -0.86 -16.81
C ALA A 114 6.27 0.57 -16.24
N ASP A 115 7.46 1.19 -16.15
CA ASP A 115 7.70 2.53 -15.61
C ASP A 115 7.29 2.71 -14.14
N TRP A 116 7.33 1.64 -13.33
CA TRP A 116 7.12 1.75 -11.89
C TRP A 116 8.36 2.31 -11.19
N SER A 117 8.14 3.09 -10.13
CA SER A 117 9.19 3.70 -9.33
C SER A 117 9.65 2.79 -8.22
N LEU A 118 10.96 2.55 -8.11
CA LEU A 118 11.56 1.84 -6.97
C LEU A 118 11.56 2.77 -5.75
N THR A 119 10.73 2.47 -4.75
CA THR A 119 10.57 3.31 -3.54
C THR A 119 11.31 2.74 -2.33
N HIS A 120 11.66 1.46 -2.37
CA HIS A 120 12.54 0.84 -1.39
C HIS A 120 13.42 -0.21 -2.05
N ASP A 121 14.73 -0.11 -1.83
CA ASP A 121 15.70 -1.14 -2.20
C ASP A 121 16.58 -1.39 -0.99
N GLY A 122 16.49 -2.58 -0.40
CA GLY A 122 17.27 -2.86 0.79
C GLY A 122 16.83 -4.10 1.55
N ASN A 123 17.82 -4.72 2.15
CA ASN A 123 17.60 -5.84 3.05
C ASN A 123 17.16 -5.31 4.41
N ARG A 124 16.06 -5.82 4.94
CA ARG A 124 15.60 -5.51 6.28
C ARG A 124 16.09 -6.59 7.24
N ARG A 125 16.95 -6.21 8.19
CA ARG A 125 17.30 -7.10 9.31
C ARG A 125 16.20 -7.06 10.36
N VAL A 126 15.64 -8.21 10.72
CA VAL A 126 14.64 -8.36 11.77
C VAL A 126 15.14 -9.40 12.76
N GLY A 127 15.67 -8.95 13.90
CA GLY A 127 16.32 -9.84 14.86
C GLY A 127 17.52 -10.57 14.26
N ASP A 128 17.42 -11.89 14.17
CA ASP A 128 18.44 -12.83 13.69
C ASP A 128 18.36 -13.15 12.19
N HIS A 129 17.29 -12.73 11.52
CA HIS A 129 17.06 -13.02 10.10
C HIS A 129 17.06 -11.74 9.24
N VAL A 130 17.13 -11.96 7.93
CA VAL A 130 17.17 -10.92 6.92
C VAL A 130 16.06 -11.16 5.91
N GLU A 131 15.23 -10.14 5.71
CA GLU A 131 14.29 -10.07 4.60
C GLU A 131 14.98 -9.36 3.42
N PHE A 132 15.12 -10.06 2.30
CA PHE A 132 15.69 -9.53 1.06
C PHE A 132 14.58 -9.10 0.12
N GLY A 133 14.73 -7.96 -0.56
CA GLY A 133 13.82 -7.58 -1.63
C GLY A 133 13.69 -6.08 -1.82
N PHE A 134 12.51 -5.65 -2.27
CA PHE A 134 12.29 -4.30 -2.75
C PHE A 134 10.81 -3.90 -2.68
N ARG A 135 10.54 -2.61 -2.87
CA ARG A 135 9.20 -2.09 -3.13
C ARG A 135 9.18 -1.21 -4.38
N PHE A 136 8.19 -1.43 -5.23
CA PHE A 136 7.84 -0.54 -6.33
C PHE A 136 6.48 0.12 -6.10
N GLU A 137 6.31 1.30 -6.68
CA GLU A 137 5.07 2.06 -6.72
C GLU A 137 4.72 2.43 -8.17
N ASP A 138 3.46 2.22 -8.56
CA ASP A 138 2.93 2.68 -9.83
C ASP A 138 2.69 4.20 -9.76
N PRO A 139 3.45 5.04 -10.48
CA PRO A 139 3.28 6.49 -10.41
C PRO A 139 1.91 6.97 -10.92
N ALA A 140 1.20 6.16 -11.73
CA ALA A 140 -0.11 6.53 -12.26
C ALA A 140 -1.24 6.29 -11.25
N THR A 141 -1.08 5.34 -10.34
CA THR A 141 -2.16 4.89 -9.45
C THR A 141 -1.83 4.95 -7.96
N GLY A 142 -0.56 5.04 -7.59
CA GLY A 142 -0.07 4.92 -6.21
C GLY A 142 -0.14 3.48 -5.67
N ASP A 143 -0.46 2.48 -6.50
CA ASP A 143 -0.44 1.09 -6.06
C ASP A 143 1.01 0.66 -5.79
N MET A 144 1.24 -0.02 -4.68
CA MET A 144 2.57 -0.49 -4.28
C MET A 144 2.64 -2.01 -4.28
N PHE A 145 3.78 -2.55 -4.71
CA PHE A 145 4.11 -3.97 -4.59
C PHE A 145 5.47 -4.16 -3.93
N ASP A 146 5.50 -5.05 -2.95
CA ASP A 146 6.65 -5.37 -2.11
C ASP A 146 6.94 -6.86 -2.26
N LEU A 147 8.16 -7.19 -2.70
CA LEU A 147 8.67 -8.55 -2.71
C LEU A 147 9.62 -8.70 -1.53
N ARG A 148 9.42 -9.74 -0.71
CA ARG A 148 10.39 -10.11 0.34
C ARG A 148 10.66 -11.59 0.36
N TRP A 149 11.91 -11.96 0.60
CA TRP A 149 12.30 -13.32 0.91
C TRP A 149 12.97 -13.36 2.28
N ASN A 150 12.44 -14.17 3.20
CA ASN A 150 12.97 -14.34 4.54
C ASN A 150 13.95 -15.53 4.55
N ASN A 151 15.21 -15.27 4.93
CA ASN A 151 16.24 -16.30 4.89
C ASN A 151 16.16 -17.36 6.00
N SER A 152 15.39 -17.15 7.07
CA SER A 152 15.23 -18.16 8.13
C SER A 152 14.08 -19.12 7.84
N THR A 153 12.97 -18.60 7.32
CA THR A 153 11.79 -19.42 6.98
C THR A 153 11.79 -19.90 5.53
N THR A 154 12.71 -19.38 4.71
CA THR A 154 12.76 -19.59 3.25
C THR A 154 11.46 -19.21 2.54
N SER A 155 10.69 -18.30 3.11
CA SER A 155 9.41 -17.87 2.56
C SER A 155 9.57 -16.64 1.68
N LEU A 156 8.97 -16.69 0.49
CA LEU A 156 8.80 -15.55 -0.40
C LEU A 156 7.40 -14.93 -0.16
N PHE A 157 7.35 -13.61 -0.08
CA PHE A 157 6.14 -12.83 0.12
C PHE A 157 5.97 -11.83 -1.02
N LEU A 158 4.78 -11.81 -1.61
CA LEU A 158 4.33 -10.70 -2.46
C LEU A 158 3.25 -9.95 -1.70
N SER A 159 3.49 -8.68 -1.39
CA SER A 159 2.49 -7.83 -0.76
C SER A 159 2.12 -6.69 -1.69
N GLY A 160 0.84 -6.56 -2.02
CA GLY A 160 0.29 -5.47 -2.82
C GLY A 160 -0.57 -4.55 -1.94
N TYR A 161 -0.53 -3.25 -2.24
CA TYR A 161 -1.30 -2.23 -1.52
C TYR A 161 -1.86 -1.20 -2.49
N THR A 162 -3.12 -0.78 -2.28
CA THR A 162 -3.66 0.42 -2.93
C THR A 162 -3.24 1.67 -2.14
N PRO A 163 -3.24 2.87 -2.76
CA PRO A 163 -3.20 4.10 -1.97
C PRO A 163 -4.42 4.19 -1.04
N CYS A 164 -4.32 5.05 -0.04
CA CYS A 164 -5.44 5.36 0.83
C CYS A 164 -6.57 6.03 0.05
N ALA A 165 -7.77 5.53 0.21
CA ALA A 165 -8.97 6.07 -0.41
C ALA A 165 -10.13 6.07 0.58
N ARG A 166 -11.00 7.06 0.46
CA ARG A 166 -12.25 7.13 1.21
C ARG A 166 -13.31 6.26 0.53
N ILE A 167 -13.91 5.34 1.28
CA ILE A 167 -14.94 4.41 0.79
C ILE A 167 -16.27 4.64 1.53
N PRO A 168 -17.41 4.10 1.05
CA PRO A 168 -18.65 4.16 1.81
C PRO A 168 -18.49 3.56 3.22
N ARG A 169 -18.98 4.27 4.24
CA ARG A 169 -18.84 3.87 5.65
C ARG A 169 -19.32 2.44 5.93
N SER A 170 -20.42 2.03 5.30
CA SER A 170 -20.96 0.67 5.43
C SER A 170 -19.99 -0.42 4.95
N GLU A 171 -19.21 -0.13 3.90
CA GLU A 171 -18.20 -1.05 3.36
C GLU A 171 -16.95 -1.09 4.24
N ALA A 172 -16.61 0.04 4.90
CA ALA A 172 -15.53 0.10 5.86
C ALA A 172 -15.85 -0.61 7.18
N ASP A 173 -17.11 -0.51 7.64
CA ASP A 173 -17.61 -1.13 8.87
C ASP A 173 -17.84 -2.64 8.70
N THR A 174 -18.21 -3.09 7.51
CA THR A 174 -18.46 -4.51 7.20
C THR A 174 -17.76 -4.91 5.90
N PRO A 175 -16.42 -5.04 5.92
CA PRO A 175 -15.67 -5.33 4.71
C PRO A 175 -15.95 -6.76 4.25
N SER A 176 -16.26 -6.92 2.97
CA SER A 176 -16.35 -8.24 2.34
C SER A 176 -14.96 -8.65 1.82
N PRO A 177 -14.21 -9.53 2.51
CA PRO A 177 -12.91 -9.96 2.03
C PRO A 177 -13.08 -10.69 0.70
N ARG A 178 -12.24 -10.35 -0.28
CA ARG A 178 -12.16 -11.11 -1.52
C ARG A 178 -10.98 -12.08 -1.44
N THR A 179 -11.27 -13.36 -1.54
CA THR A 179 -10.24 -14.38 -1.72
C THR A 179 -9.62 -14.25 -3.11
N TRP A 180 -8.30 -14.24 -3.16
CA TRP A 180 -7.52 -14.29 -4.38
C TRP A 180 -6.63 -15.54 -4.36
N THR A 181 -6.63 -16.26 -5.46
CA THR A 181 -5.72 -17.38 -5.69
C THR A 181 -5.05 -17.15 -7.04
N PRO A 182 -3.70 -17.22 -7.13
CA PRO A 182 -3.03 -17.14 -8.40
C PRO A 182 -3.59 -18.18 -9.37
N ARG A 183 -3.91 -17.76 -10.59
CA ARG A 183 -4.23 -18.67 -11.68
C ARG A 183 -2.92 -19.11 -12.32
N ALA A 184 -2.77 -20.41 -12.55
CA ALA A 184 -1.67 -20.91 -13.38
C ALA A 184 -1.87 -20.41 -14.81
N SER A 185 -0.79 -19.87 -15.40
CA SER A 185 -0.73 -19.41 -16.79
C SER A 185 -0.58 -20.58 -17.76
#